data_AF-A0A946XM51-F1
#
_entry.id   AF-A0A946XM51-F1
#
_cell.length_a   1.000
_cell.length_b   1.000
_cell.length_c   1.000
_cell.angle_alpha   90.00
_cell.angle_beta   90.00
_cell.angle_gamma   90.00
#
_symmetry.space_group_name_H-M   'P 1'
#
loop_
_entity.id
_entity.type
_entity.pdbx_description
1 polymer ?
#
loop_
_entity_poly.entity_id
_entity_poly.type
_entity_poly.pdbx_seq_one_letter_code
_entity_poly.pdbx_strand_id
1 'polypeptide(L)' 'MADSQNIRIRLKAFDHRVLDSSTTEIVNTAKRTGAQVRGPIPLPTKIEKYTVLRSPHIDKKSRE' A
#
# COMPACT_ATOMS: atom_id res chain seq x y z
N MET A 1 13.03 -27.59 -17.54
CA MET A 1 12.04 -26.51 -17.71
C MET A 1 12.45 -25.39 -16.79
N ALA A 2 12.85 -24.23 -17.32
CA ALA A 2 13.29 -23.12 -16.49
C ALA A 2 12.12 -22.66 -15.62
N ASP A 3 12.28 -22.68 -14.30
CA ASP A 3 11.32 -22.09 -13.37
C ASP A 3 11.02 -20.65 -13.79
N SER A 4 9.79 -20.40 -14.24
CA SER A 4 9.33 -19.07 -14.57
C SER A 4 9.40 -18.22 -13.30
N GLN A 5 10.44 -17.38 -13.18
CA GLN A 5 10.66 -16.48 -12.06
C GLN A 5 9.53 -15.44 -12.01
N ASN A 6 8.52 -15.72 -11.17
CA ASN A 6 7.34 -14.88 -11.01
C ASN A 6 7.51 -13.94 -9.81
N ILE A 7 7.80 -12.67 -10.09
CA ILE A 7 7.95 -11.64 -9.05
C ILE A 7 6.57 -11.06 -8.71
N ARG A 8 6.21 -11.06 -7.42
CA ARG A 8 4.99 -10.41 -6.91
C ARG A 8 5.37 -9.24 -6.02
N ILE A 9 5.01 -8.03 -6.43
CA ILE A 9 5.29 -6.79 -5.70
C ILE A 9 4.02 -6.35 -5.00
N ARG A 10 4.10 -6.05 -3.70
CA ARG A 10 2.98 -5.54 -2.90
C ARG A 10 3.35 -4.17 -2.36
N LEU A 11 2.75 -3.14 -2.94
CA LEU A 11 2.96 -1.75 -2.55
C LEU A 11 1.99 -1.37 -1.41
N LYS A 12 2.49 -0.62 -0.43
CA LYS A 12 1.69 -0.04 0.65
C LYS A 12 2.18 1.38 0.90
N ALA A 13 1.26 2.32 1.00
CA ALA A 13 1.53 3.68 1.40
C ALA A 13 0.33 4.22 2.18
N PHE A 14 0.55 5.28 2.96
CA PHE A 14 -0.52 6.01 3.62
C PHE A 14 -1.18 7.03 2.66
N ASP A 15 -0.39 7.63 1.76
CA ASP A 15 -0.89 8.53 0.72
C ASP A 15 -1.04 7.80 -0.61
N HIS A 16 -2.24 7.87 -1.19
CA HIS A 16 -2.56 7.29 -2.49
C HIS A 16 -1.78 7.95 -3.64
N ARG A 17 -1.48 9.25 -3.57
CA ARG A 17 -0.85 9.98 -4.68
C ARG A 17 0.55 9.44 -4.98
N VAL A 18 1.31 9.19 -3.91
CA VAL A 18 2.65 8.61 -4.00
C VAL A 18 2.57 7.17 -4.50
N LEU A 19 1.60 6.40 -3.99
CA LEU A 19 1.37 5.01 -4.40
C LEU A 19 1.10 4.91 -5.90
N ASP A 20 0.21 5.75 -6.43
CA ASP A 20 -0.19 5.74 -7.83
C ASP A 20 0.95 6.17 -8.76
N SER A 21 1.72 7.18 -8.35
CA SER A 21 2.91 7.64 -9.09
C SER A 21 3.95 6.53 -9.19
N SER A 22 4.33 5.91 -8.07
CA SER A 22 5.31 4.82 -8.03
C SER A 22 4.81 3.57 -8.77
N THR A 23 3.52 3.23 -8.63
CA THR A 23 2.92 2.10 -9.34
C THR A 23 3.02 2.29 -10.86
N THR A 24 2.72 3.49 -11.34
CA THR A 24 2.80 3.84 -12.76
C THR A 24 4.25 3.74 -13.28
N GLU A 25 5.22 4.23 -12.53
CA GLU A 25 6.64 4.17 -12.88
C GLU A 25 7.15 2.72 -12.97
N ILE A 26 6.82 1.87 -11.99
CA ILE A 26 7.20 0.46 -11.97
C ILE A 26 6.58 -0.29 -13.15
N VAL A 27 5.29 -0.07 -13.43
CA VAL A 27 4.59 -0.71 -14.54
C VAL A 27 5.19 -0.27 -15.88
N ASN A 28 5.51 1.01 -16.07
CA ASN A 28 6.13 1.50 -17.29
C ASN A 28 7.54 0.92 -17.50
N THR A 29 8.31 0.78 -16.42
CA THR A 29 9.65 0.20 -16.47
C THR A 29 9.59 -1.29 -16.81
N ALA A 30 8.71 -2.06 -16.17
CA ALA A 30 8.52 -3.48 -16.45
C ALA A 30 8.01 -3.75 -17.87
N LYS A 31 7.13 -2.88 -18.39
CA LYS A 31 6.68 -2.94 -19.79
C LYS A 31 7.83 -2.66 -20.75
N ARG A 32 8.70 -1.69 -20.44
CA ARG A 32 9.86 -1.33 -21.28
C ARG A 32 10.89 -2.45 -21.37
N THR A 33 11.07 -3.24 -20.30
CA THR A 33 11.97 -4.39 -20.30
C THR A 33 11.37 -5.65 -20.95
N GLY A 34 10.12 -5.60 -21.40
CA GLY A 34 9.44 -6.72 -22.06
C GLY A 34 8.86 -7.77 -21.12
N ALA A 35 8.78 -7.48 -19.81
CA ALA A 35 8.15 -8.39 -18.85
C ALA A 35 6.62 -8.39 -18.99
N GLN A 36 6.00 -9.57 -18.84
CA GLN A 36 4.53 -9.67 -18.79
C GLN A 36 4.01 -9.16 -17.45
N VAL A 37 3.24 -8.06 -17.47
CA VAL A 37 2.68 -7.43 -16.27
C VAL A 37 1.21 -7.79 -16.12
N ARG A 38 0.87 -8.42 -14.99
CA ARG A 38 -0.52 -8.40 -14.49
C ARG A 38 -0.67 -7.05 -13.79
N GLY A 39 -1.54 -6.18 -14.34
CA GLY A 39 -1.67 -4.77 -13.95
C GLY A 39 -1.86 -4.55 -12.44
N PRO A 40 -1.83 -3.30 -11.96
CA PRO A 40 -1.99 -3.01 -10.54
C PRO A 40 -3.35 -3.50 -10.05
N ILE A 41 -3.36 -4.49 -9.17
CA ILE A 41 -4.56 -5.05 -8.55
C ILE A 41 -4.75 -4.33 -7.21
N PRO A 42 -5.77 -3.45 -7.07
CA PRO A 42 -6.04 -2.79 -5.81
C PRO A 42 -6.50 -3.83 -4.78
N LEU A 43 -5.92 -3.74 -3.58
CA LEU A 43 -6.34 -4.54 -2.43
C LEU A 43 -7.15 -3.66 -1.47
N PRO A 44 -8.06 -4.24 -0.68
CA PRO A 44 -8.80 -3.49 0.32
C PRO A 44 -7.87 -2.73 1.28
N THR A 45 -8.20 -1.47 1.56
CA THR A 45 -7.45 -0.63 2.51
C THR A 45 -7.63 -1.17 3.92
N LYS A 46 -6.52 -1.44 4.61
CA LYS A 46 -6.55 -1.75 6.04
C LYS A 46 -6.69 -0.45 6.82
N ILE A 47 -7.77 -0.33 7.60
CA ILE A 47 -8.02 0.82 8.45
C ILE A 47 -7.89 0.36 9.89
N GLU A 48 -6.87 0.84 10.58
CA GLU A 48 -6.65 0.59 12.00
C GLU A 48 -7.04 1.85 12.77
N LYS A 49 -8.00 1.72 13.69
CA LYS A 49 -8.49 2.82 14.52
C LYS A 49 -8.02 2.57 15.95
N TYR A 50 -7.29 3.53 16.51
CA TYR A 50 -6.84 3.50 17.89
C TYR A 50 -7.60 4.56 18.67
N THR A 51 -7.82 4.31 19.96
CA THR A 51 -8.48 5.26 20.84
C THR A 51 -7.58 5.53 22.05
N VAL A 52 -7.16 6.77 22.21
CA VAL A 52 -6.32 7.26 23.31
C VAL A 52 -7.12 8.18 24.24
N LEU A 53 -6.72 8.25 25.51
CA LEU A 53 -7.27 9.24 26.43
C LEU A 53 -6.64 10.60 26.12
N ARG A 54 -7.45 11.66 26.05
CA ARG A 54 -6.95 13.01 25.81
C ARG A 54 -6.24 13.61 27.02
N SER A 55 -6.72 13.31 28.23
CA SER A 55 -6.15 13.82 29.48
C SER A 55 -5.41 12.71 30.23
N PRO A 56 -4.26 13.01 30.86
CA PRO A 56 -3.60 12.07 31.76
C PRO A 56 -4.38 11.81 33.05
N HIS A 57 -5.35 12.68 33.44
CA HIS A 57 -6.09 12.54 34.69
C HIS A 57 -7.60 12.87 34.53
N ILE A 58 -8.45 12.12 35.24
CA ILE A 58 -9.90 12.30 35.42
C ILE A 58 -10.80 12.17 34.16
N ASP A 59 -10.41 12.67 32.98
CA ASP A 59 -11.31 12.76 31.82
C ASP A 59 -11.42 11.49 30.97
N LYS A 60 -12.02 10.42 31.52
CA LYS A 60 -12.19 9.11 30.82
C LYS A 60 -13.14 9.12 29.62
N LYS A 61 -14.06 10.09 29.58
CA LYS A 61 -15.06 10.26 28.49
C LYS A 61 -14.46 10.97 27.28
N SER A 62 -13.37 11.72 27.45
CA SER A 62 -12.66 12.39 26.38
C SER A 62 -11.65 11.44 25.75
N ARG A 63 -12.00 10.89 24.58
CA ARG A 63 -11.14 9.97 23.82
C ARG A 63 -10.91 10.50 22.40
N GLU A 64 -9.74 10.23 21.85
CA GLU A 64 -9.34 10.52 20.46
C GLU A 64 -8.99 9.23 19.73
#